data_AF-A0A240EIZ1-F1
#
_entry.id   AF-A0A240EIZ1-F1
#
_cell.length_a   1.000
_cell.length_b   1.000
_cell.length_c   1.000
_cell.angle_alpha   90.00
_cell.angle_beta   90.00
_cell.angle_gamma   90.00
#
_symmetry.space_group_name_H-M   'P 1'
#
loop_
_entity.id
_entity.type
_entity.pdbx_description
1 polymer ?
#
loop_
_entity_poly.entity_id
_entity_poly.type
_entity_poly.pdbx_seq_one_letter_code
_entity_poly.pdbx_strand_id
1 'polypeptide(L)'
;MNQCPTCGGKKESVVFVNTGLDSSGHYTEIQKCGRCLGAGYVSQEIIDDIERGKQLRADRVAKGLTLREAAKSEGVTVATISQRENGNFKK
;
A
#
# COMPACT_ATOMS: atom_id res chain seq x y z
N MET A 1 10.70 -6.70 16.34
CA MET A 1 9.29 -6.65 15.85
C MET A 1 8.78 -5.26 16.11
N ASN A 2 8.21 -4.60 15.11
CA ASN A 2 7.79 -3.21 15.18
C ASN A 2 6.27 -3.12 15.13
N GLN A 3 5.67 -2.15 15.83
CA GLN A 3 4.22 -1.90 15.72
C GLN A 3 3.87 -1.62 14.26
N CYS A 4 2.79 -2.24 13.76
CA CYS A 4 2.42 -2.09 12.36
C CYS A 4 2.08 -0.62 12.06
N PRO A 5 2.82 0.07 11.16
CA PRO A 5 2.61 1.48 10.90
C PRO A 5 1.31 1.76 10.14
N THR A 6 0.75 0.75 9.45
CA THR A 6 -0.51 0.89 8.70
C THR A 6 -1.72 0.96 9.60
N CYS A 7 -1.83 0.07 10.60
CA CYS A 7 -2.99 0.02 11.50
C CYS A 7 -2.69 0.58 12.90
N GLY A 8 -1.47 1.07 13.17
CA GLY A 8 -1.05 1.49 14.50
C GLY A 8 -1.19 0.37 15.54
N GLY A 9 -0.97 -0.88 15.14
CA GLY A 9 -1.13 -2.05 16.01
C GLY A 9 -2.57 -2.50 16.30
N LYS A 10 -3.58 -1.86 15.70
CA LYS A 10 -5.01 -2.22 15.88
C LYS A 10 -5.40 -3.58 15.31
N LYS A 11 -4.55 -4.21 14.50
CA LYS A 11 -4.77 -5.52 13.83
C LYS A 11 -5.85 -5.52 12.74
N GLU A 12 -6.74 -4.55 12.75
CA GLU A 12 -7.86 -4.42 11.82
C GLU A 12 -7.95 -3.03 11.19
N SER A 13 -8.80 -2.90 10.18
CA SER A 13 -9.10 -1.64 9.49
C SER A 13 -10.55 -1.65 9.05
N VAL A 14 -11.19 -0.49 9.18
CA VAL A 14 -12.52 -0.25 8.61
C VAL A 14 -12.35 -0.05 7.11
N VAL A 15 -13.00 -0.88 6.30
CA VAL A 15 -12.91 -0.84 4.84
C VAL A 15 -14.29 -0.58 4.24
N PHE A 16 -14.31 0.21 3.17
CA PHE A 16 -15.47 0.40 2.33
C PHE A 16 -15.41 -0.60 1.18
N VAL A 17 -16.39 -1.50 1.10
CA VAL A 17 -16.46 -2.55 0.09
C VAL A 17 -17.29 -2.06 -1.08
N ASN A 18 -16.62 -1.90 -2.23
CA ASN A 18 -17.27 -1.60 -3.49
C ASN A 18 -17.74 -2.91 -4.14
N THR A 19 -19.05 -3.08 -4.28
CA THR A 19 -19.70 -4.28 -4.85
C THR A 19 -20.07 -4.13 -6.33
N GLY A 20 -19.57 -3.10 -7.02
CA GLY A 20 -19.85 -2.83 -8.43
C GLY A 20 -20.48 -1.47 -8.68
N LEU A 21 -21.10 -1.31 -9.85
CA LEU A 21 -21.69 -0.04 -10.29
C LEU A 21 -22.89 0.40 -9.44
N ASP A 22 -23.64 -0.55 -8.89
CA ASP A 22 -24.74 -0.25 -7.99
C ASP A 22 -24.22 0.02 -6.58
N SER A 23 -24.29 1.28 -6.17
CA SER A 23 -23.86 1.74 -4.86
C SER A 23 -24.75 1.27 -3.71
N SER A 24 -25.97 0.81 -3.97
CA SER A 24 -26.87 0.35 -2.90
C SER A 24 -26.35 -0.90 -2.19
N GLY A 25 -25.52 -1.69 -2.88
CA GLY A 25 -24.84 -2.86 -2.32
C GLY A 25 -23.52 -2.55 -1.62
N HIS A 26 -23.02 -1.31 -1.67
CA HIS A 26 -21.77 -0.96 -1.00
C HIS A 26 -21.98 -0.97 0.51
N TYR A 27 -20.98 -1.44 1.26
CA TYR A 27 -21.07 -1.53 2.71
C TYR A 27 -19.71 -1.26 3.37
N THR A 28 -19.76 -1.00 4.67
CA THR A 28 -18.56 -0.89 5.50
C THR A 28 -18.41 -2.14 6.34
N GLU A 29 -17.19 -2.66 6.42
CA GLU A 29 -16.88 -3.78 7.31
C GLU A 29 -15.51 -3.62 7.97
N ILE A 30 -15.27 -4.44 8.99
CA ILE A 30 -13.97 -4.54 9.66
C ILE A 30 -13.22 -5.72 9.03
N GLN A 31 -12.08 -5.45 8.41
CA GLN A 31 -11.19 -6.49 7.90
C GLN A 31 -9.85 -6.48 8.63
N LYS A 32 -9.17 -7.63 8.61
CA LYS A 32 -7.78 -7.72 9.08
C LYS A 32 -6.92 -6.74 8.30
N CYS A 33 -6.00 -6.07 8.99
CA CYS A 33 -5.07 -5.15 8.35
C CYS A 33 -4.27 -5.91 7.27
N GLY A 34 -4.35 -5.46 6.01
CA GLY A 34 -3.70 -6.13 4.88
C GLY A 34 -2.17 -6.17 4.95
N ARG A 35 -1.54 -5.36 5.84
CA ARG A 35 -0.09 -5.36 6.03
C ARG A 35 0.36 -6.36 7.09
N CYS A 36 -0.17 -6.28 8.31
CA CYS A 36 0.22 -7.18 9.39
C CYS A 36 -0.62 -8.46 9.46
N LEU A 37 -1.64 -8.60 8.62
CA LEU A 37 -2.54 -9.76 8.54
C LEU A 37 -3.20 -10.11 9.88
N GLY A 38 -3.47 -9.10 10.72
CA GLY A 38 -4.02 -9.27 12.07
C GLY A 38 -2.99 -9.45 13.19
N ALA A 39 -1.69 -9.45 12.91
CA ALA A 39 -0.66 -9.59 13.96
C ALA A 39 -0.53 -8.34 14.85
N GLY A 40 -0.68 -7.14 14.28
CA GLY A 40 -0.48 -5.85 14.96
C GLY A 40 0.98 -5.38 14.96
N TYR A 41 1.89 -6.23 14.51
CA TYR A 41 3.32 -5.93 14.36
C TYR A 41 3.82 -6.43 13.00
N VAL A 42 4.98 -5.93 12.58
CA VAL A 42 5.69 -6.31 11.35
C VAL A 42 7.19 -6.50 11.64
N SER A 43 7.89 -7.20 10.75
CA SER A 43 9.34 -7.34 10.83
C SER A 43 10.06 -6.01 10.55
N GLN A 44 11.36 -5.95 10.85
CA GLN A 44 12.18 -4.81 10.43
C GLN A 44 12.26 -4.70 8.89
N GLU A 45 12.36 -5.83 8.19
CA GLU A 45 12.35 -5.89 6.72
C GLU A 45 11.15 -5.13 6.12
N ILE A 46 9.94 -5.29 6.68
CA ILE A 46 8.74 -4.57 6.21
C ILE A 46 8.85 -3.05 6.48
N ILE A 47 9.47 -2.64 7.60
CA ILE A 47 9.70 -1.22 7.88
C ILE A 47 10.68 -0.64 6.87
N ASP A 48 11.77 -1.36 6.59
CA ASP A 48 12.79 -0.94 5.65
C ASP A 48 12.21 -0.84 4.22
N ASP A 49 11.34 -1.78 3.83
CA ASP A 49 10.61 -1.74 2.56
C ASP A 49 9.68 -0.52 2.46
N ILE A 50 9.00 -0.15 3.54
CA ILE A 50 8.15 1.05 3.57
C ILE A 50 8.99 2.32 3.37
N GLU A 51 10.11 2.45 4.08
CA GLU A 51 10.98 3.61 3.93
C GLU A 51 11.60 3.68 2.53
N ARG A 52 12.02 2.54 1.97
CA ARG A 52 12.46 2.44 0.58
C ARG A 52 11.36 2.88 -0.39
N GLY A 53 10.12 2.43 -0.18
CA GLY A 53 8.97 2.84 -0.98
C GLY A 53 8.73 4.35 -0.95
N LYS A 54 8.83 4.98 0.23
CA LYS A 54 8.76 6.43 0.38
C LYS A 54 9.86 7.16 -0.40
N GLN A 55 11.08 6.64 -0.38
CA GLN A 55 12.19 7.22 -1.16
C GLN A 55 11.92 7.12 -2.67
N LEU A 56 11.46 5.97 -3.16
CA LEU A 56 11.09 5.80 -4.58
C LEU A 56 10.01 6.81 -5.01
N ARG A 57 9.02 7.03 -4.14
CA ARG A 57 7.98 8.04 -4.37
C ARG A 57 8.56 9.45 -4.42
N ALA A 58 9.44 9.79 -3.48
CA ALA A 58 10.09 11.09 -3.44
C ALA A 58 10.91 11.34 -4.71
N ASP A 59 11.69 10.35 -5.16
CA ASP A 59 12.48 10.42 -6.39
C ASP A 59 11.60 10.60 -7.63
N ARG A 60 10.49 9.87 -7.74
CA ARG A 60 9.54 10.03 -8.85
C ARG A 60 8.94 11.44 -8.86
N VAL A 61 8.51 11.94 -7.70
CA VAL A 61 7.92 13.28 -7.57
C VAL A 61 8.95 14.36 -7.88
N ALA A 62 10.20 14.21 -7.43
CA ALA A 62 11.29 15.14 -7.74
C ALA A 62 11.59 15.23 -9.25
N LYS A 63 11.35 14.14 -10.00
CA LYS A 63 11.44 14.12 -11.47
C LYS A 63 10.20 14.70 -12.16
N GLY A 64 9.19 15.14 -11.43
CA GLY A 64 7.93 15.66 -11.98
C GLY A 64 7.05 14.60 -12.65
N LEU A 65 7.30 13.31 -12.40
CA LEU A 65 6.61 12.22 -13.08
C LEU A 65 5.33 11.82 -12.35
N THR A 66 4.24 11.66 -13.09
CA THR A 66 3.07 10.93 -12.64
C THR A 66 3.37 9.43 -12.53
N LEU A 67 2.52 8.68 -11.80
CA LEU A 67 2.62 7.22 -11.77
C LEU A 67 2.49 6.59 -13.17
N ARG A 68 1.68 7.19 -14.05
CA ARG A 68 1.48 6.70 -15.43
C ARG A 68 2.74 6.86 -16.27
N GLU A 69 3.40 8.01 -16.18
CA GLU A 69 4.63 8.28 -16.93
C GLU A 69 5.78 7.41 -16.42
N ALA A 70 5.94 7.27 -15.10
CA ALA A 70 6.92 6.39 -14.51
C ALA A 70 6.71 4.93 -14.96
N ALA A 71 5.47 4.43 -14.86
CA ALA A 71 5.11 3.08 -15.30
C ALA A 71 5.40 2.86 -16.78
N LYS A 72 5.04 3.83 -17.64
CA LYS A 72 5.36 3.80 -19.08
C LYS A 72 6.87 3.75 -19.32
N SER A 73 7.65 4.54 -18.60
CA SER A 73 9.11 4.61 -18.76
C SER A 73 9.82 3.32 -18.34
N GLU A 74 9.29 2.62 -17.34
CA GLU A 74 9.83 1.35 -16.83
C GLU A 74 9.26 0.10 -17.52
N GLY A 75 8.25 0.26 -18.39
CA GLY A 75 7.57 -0.89 -19.02
C GLY A 75 6.76 -1.74 -18.04
N VAL A 76 6.26 -1.16 -16.94
CA VAL A 76 5.45 -1.86 -15.93
C VAL A 76 4.07 -1.23 -15.79
N THR A 77 3.19 -1.85 -14.99
CA THR A 77 1.86 -1.29 -14.73
C THR A 77 1.92 -0.17 -13.69
N VAL A 78 0.95 0.74 -13.73
CA VAL A 78 0.75 1.77 -12.67
C VAL A 78 0.63 1.13 -11.29
N ALA A 79 -0.05 -0.02 -11.20
CA ALA A 79 -0.20 -0.77 -9.96
C ALA A 79 1.16 -1.26 -9.43
N THR A 80 2.08 -1.65 -10.32
CA THR A 80 3.43 -2.09 -9.93
C THR A 80 4.23 -0.94 -9.29
N ILE A 81 4.19 0.26 -9.88
CA ILE A 81 4.85 1.44 -9.29
C ILE A 81 4.23 1.77 -7.93
N SER A 82 2.89 1.83 -7.86
CA SER A 82 2.17 2.09 -6.62
C SER A 82 2.48 1.06 -5.52
N GLN A 83 2.58 -0.23 -5.86
CA GLN A 83 2.93 -1.29 -4.91
C GLN A 83 4.35 -1.09 -4.34
N ARG A 84 5.33 -0.83 -5.20
CA ARG A 84 6.72 -0.56 -4.79
C ARG A 84 6.81 0.68 -3.89
N GLU A 85 6.14 1.77 -4.26
CA GLU A 85 6.13 3.00 -3.46
C GLU A 85 5.43 2.86 -2.11
N ASN A 86 4.50 1.90 -1.99
CA ASN A 86 3.87 1.57 -0.72
C ASN A 86 4.69 0.57 0.14
N GLY A 87 5.87 0.14 -0.32
CA GLY A 87 6.69 -0.87 0.35
C GLY A 87 6.13 -2.29 0.23
N ASN A 88 5.29 -2.55 -0.77
CA ASN A 88 4.76 -3.89 -1.06
C ASN A 88 5.53 -4.50 -2.22
N PHE A 89 6.78 -4.89 -1.98
CA PHE A 89 7.58 -5.63 -2.95
C PHE A 89 7.06 -7.07 -2.96
N LYS A 90 6.42 -7.49 -4.06
CA LYS A 90 6.07 -8.91 -4.25
C LYS A 90 7.38 -9.71 -4.21
N LYS A 91 7.47 -10.70 -3.33
CA LYS A 91 8.44 -11.80 -3.44
C LYS A 91 7.99 -12.74 -4.56
#